data_AF-A0A6N9SJB5-F1
#
_entry.id   AF-A0A6N9SJB5-F1
#
_cell.length_a   1.000
_cell.length_b   1.000
_cell.length_c   1.000
_cell.angle_alpha   90.00
_cell.angle_beta   90.00
_cell.angle_gamma   90.00
#
_symmetry.space_group_name_H-M   'P 1'
#
loop_
_entity.id
_entity.type
_entity.pdbx_description
1 polymer ?
#
loop_
_entity_poly.entity_id
_entity_poly.type
_entity_poly.pdbx_seq_one_letter_code
_entity_poly.pdbx_strand_id
1 'polypeptide(L)'
;MKFWRPGITGKLFLAIFATCIVLLISMHWAVRISFERGFIDYIKHGNEQRLQLLSDALGEQYAQHGNWRFLRNNDRFVFQILRSFEHDNSEDKPGPGMPPHGWRTQFWVVDQNNKVLVGPRAPIPPDGTRRPILVNGAEVGAVIASPVERLTRNTDINFDKQQRQTSWLIVALATLLAALATFLLARGLLAPVKRLVDGTHKLAAGDFTTRVTPTSEDELGKLAQDFNQLASTLEKNQQMRRDFMADISHELRTPLAVLRGELEAIQDGVRKFTPETVASLQAEVGTLTKLVDDLHQLSMSDEGALAYQKAPVD
;
A
#
# COMPACT_ATOMS: atom_id res chain seq x y z
N MET A 1 -19.73 -11.94 24.62
CA MET A 1 -18.61 -12.27 23.71
C MET A 1 -17.63 -11.10 23.70
N LYS A 2 -16.41 -11.32 24.20
CA LYS A 2 -15.39 -10.26 24.34
C LYS A 2 -14.75 -10.04 22.97
N PHE A 3 -15.13 -8.97 22.28
CA PHE A 3 -14.54 -8.64 20.97
C PHE A 3 -13.03 -8.54 21.10
N TRP A 4 -12.31 -9.37 20.35
CA TRP A 4 -10.86 -9.25 20.20
C TRP A 4 -10.58 -7.84 19.67
N ARG A 5 -10.02 -6.98 20.50
CA ARG A 5 -9.56 -5.65 20.10
C ARG A 5 -8.07 -5.78 19.78
N PRO A 6 -7.70 -6.02 18.52
CA PRO A 6 -6.30 -6.03 18.15
C PRO A 6 -5.66 -4.70 18.55
N GLY A 7 -4.45 -4.77 19.11
CA GLY A 7 -3.61 -3.58 19.31
C GLY A 7 -3.34 -2.88 17.97
N ILE A 8 -2.72 -1.70 18.00
CA ILE A 8 -2.43 -0.91 16.79
C ILE A 8 -1.74 -1.77 15.72
N THR A 9 -0.87 -2.69 16.11
CA THR A 9 -0.22 -3.68 15.22
C THR A 9 -1.20 -4.52 14.44
N GLY A 10 -2.21 -5.09 15.09
CA GLY A 10 -3.18 -5.95 14.43
C GLY A 10 -4.11 -5.15 13.52
N LYS A 11 -4.44 -3.91 13.88
CA LYS A 11 -5.24 -3.02 13.03
C LYS A 11 -4.49 -2.63 11.75
N LEU A 12 -3.23 -2.23 11.87
CA LEU A 12 -2.38 -1.85 10.74
C LEU A 12 -2.11 -3.06 9.83
N PHE A 13 -1.83 -4.23 10.42
CA PHE A 13 -1.71 -5.47 9.69
C PHE A 13 -2.98 -5.81 8.90
N LEU A 14 -4.14 -5.79 9.56
CA LEU A 14 -5.42 -6.07 8.90
C LEU A 14 -5.72 -5.08 7.77
N ALA A 15 -5.44 -3.79 7.97
CA ALA A 15 -5.71 -2.76 6.97
C ALA A 15 -4.85 -2.95 5.70
N ILE A 16 -3.53 -3.11 5.86
CA ILE A 16 -2.61 -3.33 4.72
C ILE A 16 -2.95 -4.65 4.03
N PHE A 17 -3.11 -5.72 4.79
CA PHE A 17 -3.41 -7.05 4.25
C PHE A 17 -4.74 -7.09 3.49
N ALA A 18 -5.79 -6.46 4.01
CA ALA A 18 -7.07 -6.35 3.32
C ALA A 18 -6.94 -5.57 2.00
N THR A 19 -6.14 -4.50 1.98
CA THR A 19 -5.91 -3.69 0.78
C THR A 19 -5.17 -4.50 -0.28
N CYS A 20 -4.14 -5.26 0.12
CA CYS A 20 -3.44 -6.19 -0.78
C CYS A 20 -4.36 -7.26 -1.35
N ILE A 21 -5.23 -7.86 -0.53
CA ILE A 21 -6.21 -8.86 -0.99
C ILE A 21 -7.16 -8.25 -2.02
N VAL A 22 -7.70 -7.05 -1.76
CA VAL A 22 -8.61 -6.38 -2.70
C VAL A 22 -7.93 -6.12 -4.04
N LEU A 23 -6.68 -5.65 -4.03
CA LEU A 23 -5.89 -5.43 -5.25
C LEU A 23 -5.65 -6.73 -6.03
N LEU A 24 -5.34 -7.83 -5.33
CA LEU A 24 -5.15 -9.14 -5.97
C LEU A 24 -6.44 -9.66 -6.61
N ILE A 25 -7.57 -9.54 -5.89
CA ILE A 25 -8.88 -9.95 -6.39
C ILE A 25 -9.28 -9.09 -7.60
N SER A 26 -9.09 -7.76 -7.52
CA SER A 26 -9.42 -6.87 -8.62
C SER A 26 -8.55 -7.13 -9.85
N MET A 27 -7.25 -7.38 -9.65
CA MET A 27 -6.34 -7.70 -10.76
C MET A 27 -6.69 -9.03 -11.41
N HIS A 28 -6.99 -10.07 -10.62
CA HIS A 28 -7.46 -11.35 -11.15
C HIS A 28 -8.76 -11.20 -11.94
N TRP A 29 -9.70 -10.41 -11.42
CA TRP A 29 -10.97 -10.14 -12.10
C TRP A 29 -10.80 -9.34 -13.39
N ALA A 30 -9.94 -8.33 -13.38
CA ALA A 30 -9.61 -7.52 -14.56
C ALA A 30 -8.96 -8.35 -15.67
N VAL A 31 -8.01 -9.22 -15.33
CA VAL A 31 -7.38 -10.15 -16.30
C VAL A 31 -8.43 -11.08 -16.91
N ARG A 32 -9.32 -11.63 -16.09
CA ARG A 32 -10.40 -12.50 -16.56
C ARG A 32 -11.34 -11.78 -17.54
N ILE A 33 -11.80 -10.58 -17.20
CA ILE A 33 -12.69 -9.79 -18.07
C ILE A 33 -12.01 -9.39 -19.37
N SER A 34 -10.75 -8.95 -19.27
CA SER A 34 -9.95 -8.54 -20.44
C SER A 34 -9.83 -9.69 -21.44
N PHE A 35 -9.58 -10.91 -20.96
CA PHE A 35 -9.48 -12.10 -21.80
C PHE A 35 -10.83 -12.51 -22.39
N GLU A 36 -11.89 -12.61 -21.57
CA GLU A 36 -13.22 -13.05 -22.03
C GLU A 36 -13.82 -12.10 -23.08
N ARG A 37 -13.65 -10.78 -22.93
CA ARG A 37 -14.23 -9.80 -23.87
C ARG A 37 -13.30 -9.48 -25.04
N GLY A 38 -12.06 -9.09 -24.77
CA GLY A 38 -11.17 -8.56 -25.80
C GLY A 38 -10.69 -9.62 -26.80
N PHE A 39 -10.26 -10.78 -26.30
CA PHE A 39 -9.66 -11.81 -27.14
C PHE A 39 -10.70 -12.54 -27.99
N ILE A 40 -11.85 -12.92 -27.40
CA ILE A 40 -12.91 -13.62 -28.13
C ILE A 40 -13.48 -12.74 -29.24
N ASP A 41 -13.75 -11.46 -28.96
CA ASP A 41 -14.23 -10.52 -29.97
C ASP A 41 -13.21 -10.36 -31.09
N TYR A 42 -11.91 -10.26 -30.78
CA TYR A 42 -10.85 -10.20 -31.78
C TYR A 42 -10.84 -11.44 -32.70
N ILE A 43 -10.91 -12.65 -32.13
CA ILE A 43 -10.95 -13.90 -32.90
C ILE A 43 -12.23 -14.01 -33.73
N LYS A 44 -13.37 -13.55 -33.20
CA LYS A 44 -14.65 -13.55 -33.90
C LYS A 44 -14.62 -12.66 -35.13
N HIS A 45 -14.25 -11.38 -34.96
CA HIS A 45 -14.15 -10.45 -36.08
C HIS A 45 -13.18 -10.96 -37.14
N GLY A 46 -12.05 -11.52 -36.73
CA GLY A 46 -11.09 -12.03 -37.70
C GLY A 46 -11.52 -13.29 -38.45
N ASN A 47 -12.21 -14.22 -37.79
CA ASN A 47 -12.78 -15.37 -38.50
C ASN A 47 -13.92 -14.94 -39.44
N GLU A 48 -14.75 -13.97 -39.04
CA GLU A 48 -15.80 -13.42 -39.91
C GLU A 48 -15.23 -12.72 -41.15
N GLN A 49 -14.17 -11.91 -40.99
CA GLN A 49 -13.48 -11.27 -42.09
C GLN A 49 -12.89 -12.31 -43.05
N ARG A 50 -12.26 -13.38 -42.52
CA ARG A 50 -11.73 -14.48 -43.34
C ARG A 50 -12.83 -15.17 -44.16
N LEU A 51 -14.01 -15.35 -43.55
CA LEU A 51 -15.17 -15.94 -44.23
C LEU A 51 -15.71 -15.04 -45.34
N GLN A 52 -15.76 -13.73 -45.10
CA GLN A 52 -16.19 -12.75 -46.08
C GLN A 52 -15.27 -12.74 -47.30
N LEU A 53 -13.96 -12.63 -47.08
CA LEU A 53 -12.96 -12.66 -48.17
C LEU A 53 -13.04 -13.95 -48.99
N LEU A 54 -13.21 -15.09 -48.32
CA LEU A 54 -13.40 -16.37 -49.01
C LEU A 54 -14.70 -16.41 -49.82
N SER A 55 -15.79 -15.88 -49.26
CA SER A 55 -17.09 -15.78 -49.94
C SER A 55 -16.98 -14.95 -51.22
N ASP A 56 -16.35 -13.79 -51.14
CA ASP A 56 -16.18 -12.86 -52.25
C ASP A 56 -15.29 -13.46 -53.36
N ALA A 57 -14.15 -14.05 -53.00
CA ALA A 57 -13.27 -14.71 -53.96
C ALA A 57 -13.93 -15.92 -54.64
N LEU A 58 -14.72 -16.72 -53.91
CA LEU A 58 -15.48 -17.82 -54.51
C LEU A 58 -16.60 -17.31 -55.43
N GLY A 59 -17.22 -16.17 -55.10
CA GLY A 59 -18.20 -15.50 -55.94
C GLY A 59 -17.61 -15.05 -57.26
N GLU A 60 -16.43 -14.44 -57.26
CA GLU A 60 -15.72 -14.04 -58.49
C GLU A 60 -15.38 -15.25 -59.38
N GLN A 61 -14.89 -16.34 -58.77
CA GLN A 61 -14.58 -17.56 -59.51
C GLN A 61 -15.83 -18.22 -60.08
N TYR A 62 -16.93 -18.21 -59.33
CA TYR A 62 -18.22 -18.68 -59.83
C TYR A 62 -18.74 -17.81 -60.97
N ALA A 63 -18.59 -16.49 -60.90
CA ALA A 63 -18.99 -15.58 -61.98
C ALA A 63 -18.23 -15.85 -63.29
N GLN A 64 -16.95 -16.24 -63.20
CA GLN A 64 -16.11 -16.57 -64.35
C GLN A 64 -16.45 -17.96 -64.95
N HIS A 65 -16.66 -18.98 -64.12
CA HIS A 65 -16.87 -20.36 -64.57
C HIS A 65 -18.35 -20.75 -64.76
N GLY A 66 -19.27 -20.00 -64.15
CA GLY A 66 -20.72 -20.22 -64.17
C GLY A 66 -21.21 -21.46 -63.41
N ASN A 67 -20.33 -22.22 -62.74
CA ASN A 67 -20.69 -23.42 -61.98
C ASN A 67 -19.58 -23.83 -61.00
N TRP A 68 -19.91 -24.72 -60.05
CA TRP A 68 -18.98 -25.21 -59.01
C TRP A 68 -17.96 -26.28 -59.45
N ARG A 69 -17.81 -26.60 -60.75
CA ARG A 69 -16.89 -27.68 -61.18
C ARG A 69 -15.42 -27.38 -60.89
N PHE A 70 -15.03 -26.12 -60.81
CA PHE A 70 -13.66 -25.70 -60.47
C PHE A 70 -13.25 -26.13 -59.06
N LEU A 71 -14.20 -26.26 -58.12
CA LEU A 71 -13.94 -26.78 -56.77
C LEU A 71 -13.86 -28.31 -56.73
N ARG A 72 -14.53 -29.01 -57.65
CA ARG A 72 -14.74 -30.47 -57.58
C ARG A 72 -13.48 -31.30 -57.88
N ASN A 73 -12.50 -30.73 -58.57
CA ASN A 73 -11.23 -31.38 -58.95
C ASN A 73 -10.00 -30.72 -58.30
N ASN A 74 -10.19 -29.73 -57.40
CA ASN A 74 -9.09 -28.98 -56.83
C ASN A 74 -9.35 -28.61 -55.36
N ASP A 75 -9.27 -29.62 -54.49
CA ASP A 75 -9.43 -29.46 -53.04
C ASP A 75 -8.43 -28.47 -52.42
N ARG A 76 -7.29 -28.21 -53.10
CA ARG A 76 -6.26 -27.27 -52.66
C ARG A 76 -6.52 -25.82 -53.08
N PHE A 77 -7.43 -25.57 -54.01
CA PHE A 77 -7.76 -24.24 -54.51
C PHE A 77 -8.23 -23.29 -53.40
N VAL A 78 -9.14 -23.77 -52.55
CA VAL A 78 -9.67 -22.99 -51.43
C VAL A 78 -8.56 -22.64 -50.42
N PHE A 79 -7.65 -23.58 -50.16
CA PHE A 79 -6.49 -23.32 -49.30
C PHE A 79 -5.50 -22.33 -49.92
N GLN A 80 -5.38 -22.30 -51.25
CA GLN A 80 -4.55 -21.33 -51.97
C GLN A 80 -5.12 -19.91 -51.89
N ILE A 81 -6.45 -19.75 -52.05
CA ILE A 81 -7.16 -18.47 -51.83
C ILE A 81 -6.97 -17.98 -50.38
N LEU A 82 -7.12 -18.87 -49.41
CA LEU A 82 -6.92 -18.50 -48.01
C LEU A 82 -5.47 -18.09 -47.74
N ARG A 83 -4.49 -18.80 -48.31
CA ARG A 83 -3.07 -18.48 -48.17
C ARG A 83 -2.71 -17.16 -48.86
N SER A 84 -3.34 -16.81 -49.97
CA SER A 84 -3.08 -15.52 -50.64
C SER A 84 -3.52 -14.34 -49.79
N PHE A 85 -4.60 -14.46 -49.03
CA PHE A 85 -4.99 -13.42 -48.06
C PHE A 85 -3.98 -13.26 -46.92
N GLU A 86 -3.21 -14.31 -46.62
CA GLU A 86 -2.17 -14.28 -45.57
C GLU A 86 -0.85 -13.68 -46.06
N HIS A 87 -0.52 -13.79 -47.36
CA HIS A 87 0.77 -13.38 -47.94
C HIS A 87 0.84 -11.93 -48.40
N ASP A 88 -0.26 -11.17 -48.36
CA ASP A 88 -0.28 -9.76 -48.74
C ASP A 88 0.30 -8.83 -47.63
N ASN A 89 0.80 -9.40 -46.53
CA ASN A 89 1.55 -8.70 -45.49
C ASN A 89 2.94 -9.33 -45.35
N SER A 90 3.99 -8.58 -45.68
CA SER A 90 5.39 -9.03 -45.78
C SER A 90 6.10 -9.34 -44.46
N GLU A 91 5.38 -9.49 -43.35
CA GLU A 91 5.94 -9.89 -42.05
C GLU A 91 5.22 -11.16 -41.59
N ASP A 92 5.94 -12.06 -40.91
CA ASP A 92 5.50 -13.35 -40.35
C ASP A 92 4.40 -13.24 -39.25
N LYS A 93 3.61 -12.17 -39.29
CA LYS A 93 2.48 -11.85 -38.42
C LYS A 93 1.20 -12.01 -39.22
N PRO A 94 0.12 -12.58 -38.64
CA PRO A 94 -1.19 -12.55 -39.29
C PRO A 94 -1.52 -11.09 -39.65
N GLY A 95 -1.95 -10.85 -40.89
CA GLY A 95 -2.33 -9.53 -41.36
C GLY A 95 -3.36 -8.86 -40.44
N PRO A 96 -3.51 -7.52 -40.49
CA PRO A 96 -4.46 -6.79 -39.64
C PRO A 96 -5.86 -7.42 -39.75
N GLY A 97 -6.34 -8.00 -38.64
CA GLY A 97 -7.66 -8.62 -38.58
C GLY A 97 -7.72 -10.14 -38.83
N MET A 98 -6.61 -10.87 -38.98
CA MET A 98 -6.67 -12.35 -39.07
C MET A 98 -6.45 -13.06 -37.73
N PRO A 99 -7.21 -14.13 -37.42
CA PRO A 99 -7.01 -14.91 -36.21
C PRO A 99 -5.74 -15.77 -36.33
N PRO A 100 -4.98 -15.96 -35.23
CA PRO A 100 -3.80 -16.82 -35.20
C PRO A 100 -4.14 -18.26 -35.63
N HIS A 101 -3.18 -19.00 -36.20
CA HIS A 101 -3.41 -20.32 -36.81
C HIS A 101 -4.18 -21.31 -35.93
N GLY A 102 -3.87 -21.39 -34.63
CA GLY A 102 -4.55 -22.28 -33.67
C GLY A 102 -5.99 -21.88 -33.31
N TRP A 103 -6.44 -20.69 -33.71
CA TRP A 103 -7.74 -20.10 -33.39
C TRP A 103 -8.62 -19.90 -34.63
N ARG A 104 -8.29 -20.60 -35.73
CA ARG A 104 -9.04 -20.56 -36.98
C ARG A 104 -10.19 -21.56 -36.94
N THR A 105 -11.41 -21.08 -37.17
CA THR A 105 -12.59 -21.96 -37.24
C THR A 105 -12.55 -22.85 -38.48
N GLN A 106 -13.06 -24.08 -38.36
CA GLN A 106 -13.32 -24.92 -39.52
C GLN A 106 -14.45 -24.32 -40.35
N PHE A 107 -14.41 -24.50 -41.66
CA PHE A 107 -15.42 -23.99 -42.58
C PHE A 107 -15.83 -25.05 -43.62
N TRP A 108 -17.01 -24.84 -44.19
CA TRP A 108 -17.63 -25.61 -45.26
C TRP A 108 -18.04 -24.65 -46.36
N VAL A 109 -17.83 -25.04 -47.61
CA VAL A 109 -18.40 -24.38 -48.79
C VAL A 109 -19.52 -25.28 -49.28
N VAL A 110 -20.72 -24.71 -49.43
CA VAL A 110 -21.91 -25.43 -49.90
C VAL A 110 -22.47 -24.79 -51.16
N ASP A 111 -23.10 -25.60 -52.01
CA ASP A 111 -23.88 -25.10 -53.14
C ASP A 111 -25.25 -24.56 -52.71
N GLN A 112 -26.02 -24.06 -53.69
CA GLN A 112 -27.40 -23.59 -53.53
C GLN A 112 -28.37 -24.62 -52.91
N ASN A 113 -28.05 -25.91 -52.95
CA ASN A 113 -28.85 -26.99 -52.36
C ASN A 113 -28.30 -27.45 -50.99
N ASN A 114 -27.40 -26.67 -50.38
CA ASN A 114 -26.67 -27.01 -49.16
C ASN A 114 -25.81 -28.29 -49.25
N LYS A 115 -25.45 -28.72 -50.46
CA LYS A 115 -24.52 -29.84 -50.63
C LYS A 115 -23.10 -29.36 -50.37
N VAL A 116 -22.38 -30.02 -49.48
CA VAL A 116 -20.97 -29.72 -49.19
C VAL A 116 -20.12 -29.96 -50.43
N LEU A 117 -19.44 -28.90 -50.86
CA LEU A 117 -18.45 -28.91 -51.95
C LEU A 117 -17.04 -29.07 -51.39
N VAL A 118 -16.71 -28.32 -50.33
CA VAL A 118 -15.39 -28.32 -49.67
C VAL A 118 -15.60 -28.21 -48.16
N GLY A 119 -14.85 -28.97 -47.36
CA GLY A 119 -14.86 -28.86 -45.91
C GLY A 119 -14.56 -30.17 -45.20
N PRO A 120 -14.49 -30.15 -43.85
CA PRO A 120 -14.36 -31.36 -43.05
C PRO A 120 -15.51 -32.34 -43.28
N ARG A 121 -15.26 -33.64 -43.03
CA ARG A 121 -16.30 -34.69 -43.06
C ARG A 121 -17.33 -34.58 -41.94
N ALA A 122 -17.07 -33.73 -40.94
CA ALA A 122 -18.00 -33.47 -39.85
C ALA A 122 -19.26 -32.75 -40.39
N PRO A 123 -20.44 -32.99 -39.79
CA PRO A 123 -21.67 -32.32 -40.20
C PRO A 123 -21.55 -30.81 -39.99
N ILE A 124 -22.21 -30.04 -40.87
CA ILE A 124 -22.28 -28.59 -40.75
C ILE A 124 -22.97 -28.25 -39.42
N PRO A 125 -22.37 -27.42 -38.56
CA PRO A 125 -22.97 -27.03 -37.30
C PRO A 125 -24.23 -26.17 -37.56
N PRO A 126 -25.36 -26.45 -36.89
CA PRO A 126 -26.61 -25.71 -37.10
C PRO A 126 -26.52 -24.24 -36.64
N ASP A 127 -25.61 -23.96 -35.71
CA ASP A 127 -25.27 -22.66 -35.14
C ASP A 127 -24.10 -21.97 -35.87
N GLY A 128 -23.63 -22.53 -36.99
CA GLY A 128 -22.48 -21.99 -37.71
C GLY A 128 -22.74 -20.63 -38.36
N THR A 129 -21.71 -19.77 -38.37
CA THR A 129 -21.76 -18.47 -39.06
C THR A 129 -21.80 -18.70 -40.56
N ARG A 130 -22.89 -18.32 -41.21
CA ARG A 130 -23.10 -18.46 -42.67
C ARG A 130 -22.87 -17.13 -43.38
N ARG A 131 -21.98 -17.13 -44.38
CA ARG A 131 -21.78 -16.02 -45.32
C ARG A 131 -22.21 -16.46 -46.72
N PRO A 132 -23.24 -15.83 -47.32
CA PRO A 132 -23.72 -16.20 -48.65
C PRO A 132 -22.72 -15.77 -49.72
N ILE A 133 -22.56 -16.61 -50.74
CA ILE A 133 -21.76 -16.32 -51.92
C ILE A 133 -22.72 -15.73 -52.96
N LEU A 134 -22.58 -14.44 -53.22
CA LEU A 134 -23.47 -13.68 -54.10
C LEU A 134 -22.82 -13.45 -55.46
N VAL A 135 -23.55 -13.73 -56.53
CA VAL A 135 -23.16 -13.40 -57.91
C VAL A 135 -24.32 -12.68 -58.57
N ASN A 136 -24.09 -11.44 -59.01
CA ASN A 136 -25.15 -10.56 -59.55
C ASN A 136 -26.37 -10.42 -58.63
N GLY A 137 -26.16 -10.44 -57.31
CA GLY A 137 -27.22 -10.33 -56.30
C GLY A 137 -27.99 -11.63 -56.03
N ALA A 138 -27.71 -12.73 -56.77
CA ALA A 138 -28.27 -14.04 -56.50
C ALA A 138 -27.31 -14.89 -55.64
N GLU A 139 -27.86 -15.61 -54.68
CA GLU A 139 -27.08 -16.55 -53.87
C GLU A 139 -26.83 -17.86 -54.63
N VAL A 140 -25.56 -18.17 -54.90
CA VAL A 140 -25.15 -19.36 -55.66
C VAL A 140 -24.58 -20.48 -54.75
N GLY A 141 -24.37 -20.15 -53.47
CA GLY A 141 -23.85 -21.04 -52.43
C GLY A 141 -23.54 -20.26 -51.16
N ALA A 142 -22.88 -20.90 -50.20
CA ALA A 142 -22.46 -20.22 -48.97
C ALA A 142 -21.17 -20.81 -48.37
N VAL A 143 -20.46 -19.98 -47.64
CA VAL A 143 -19.38 -20.39 -46.73
C VAL A 143 -19.93 -20.42 -45.31
N ILE A 144 -19.87 -21.57 -44.65
CA ILE A 144 -20.34 -21.76 -43.28
C ILE A 144 -19.14 -22.07 -42.40
N ALA A 145 -18.95 -21.37 -41.29
CA ALA A 145 -17.92 -21.71 -40.32
C ALA A 145 -18.50 -22.22 -39.01
N SER A 146 -17.73 -23.07 -38.36
CA SER A 146 -17.97 -23.45 -36.97
C SER A 146 -17.92 -22.21 -36.06
N PRO A 147 -18.79 -22.13 -35.04
CA PRO A 147 -18.75 -21.05 -34.05
C PRO A 147 -17.39 -21.02 -33.34
N VAL A 148 -16.87 -19.82 -33.07
CA VAL A 148 -15.61 -19.62 -32.35
C VAL A 148 -15.70 -20.21 -30.93
N GLU A 149 -16.89 -20.20 -30.34
CA GLU A 149 -17.21 -20.75 -29.03
C GLU A 149 -16.97 -22.27 -28.96
N ARG A 150 -16.94 -22.98 -30.11
CA ARG A 150 -16.57 -24.40 -30.15
C ARG A 150 -15.06 -24.64 -30.11
N LEU A 151 -14.25 -23.66 -30.51
CA LEU A 151 -12.78 -23.74 -30.40
C LEU A 151 -12.34 -23.68 -28.93
N THR A 152 -13.01 -22.86 -28.12
CA THR A 152 -12.84 -22.86 -26.66
C THR A 152 -13.38 -24.16 -26.08
N ARG A 153 -14.61 -24.57 -26.43
CA ARG A 153 -15.26 -25.78 -25.88
C ARG A 153 -14.49 -27.09 -26.06
N ASN A 154 -13.77 -27.25 -27.17
CA ASN A 154 -13.00 -28.47 -27.45
C ASN A 154 -11.59 -28.46 -26.83
N THR A 155 -11.08 -27.31 -26.42
CA THR A 155 -9.84 -27.19 -25.63
C THR A 155 -10.13 -27.13 -24.11
N ASP A 156 -11.39 -27.01 -23.71
CA ASP A 156 -11.82 -26.58 -22.37
C ASP A 156 -11.62 -27.55 -21.19
N ILE A 157 -11.55 -28.88 -21.34
CA ILE A 157 -11.58 -29.73 -20.12
C ILE A 157 -10.23 -29.75 -19.37
N ASN A 158 -9.12 -29.58 -20.10
CA ASN A 158 -7.78 -29.58 -19.49
C ASN A 158 -7.23 -28.17 -19.28
N PHE A 159 -7.52 -27.21 -20.17
CA PHE A 159 -7.04 -25.83 -20.01
C PHE A 159 -7.76 -25.07 -18.89
N ASP A 160 -9.08 -25.20 -18.72
CA ASP A 160 -9.81 -24.52 -17.63
C ASP A 160 -9.34 -25.02 -16.26
N LYS A 161 -9.12 -26.34 -16.11
CA LYS A 161 -8.60 -26.92 -14.86
C LYS A 161 -7.18 -26.47 -14.56
N GLN A 162 -6.29 -26.48 -15.56
CA GLN A 162 -4.89 -26.10 -15.38
C GLN A 162 -4.73 -24.59 -15.12
N GLN A 163 -5.53 -23.75 -15.79
CA GLN A 163 -5.57 -22.31 -15.56
C GLN A 163 -6.15 -21.99 -14.18
N ARG A 164 -7.21 -22.68 -13.75
CA ARG A 164 -7.79 -22.48 -12.42
C ARG A 164 -6.82 -22.90 -11.31
N GLN A 165 -6.11 -24.03 -11.46
CA GLN A 165 -5.07 -24.46 -10.51
C GLN A 165 -3.92 -23.45 -10.43
N THR A 166 -3.45 -22.95 -11.57
CA THR A 166 -2.36 -21.97 -11.63
C THR A 166 -2.78 -20.63 -11.03
N SER A 167 -4.00 -20.16 -11.31
CA SER A 167 -4.57 -18.96 -10.69
C SER A 167 -4.69 -19.09 -9.16
N TRP A 168 -5.16 -20.23 -8.65
CA TRP A 168 -5.22 -20.47 -7.20
C TRP A 168 -3.83 -20.49 -6.55
N LEU A 169 -2.82 -21.07 -7.22
CA LEU A 169 -1.43 -21.02 -6.74
C LEU A 169 -0.89 -19.59 -6.70
N ILE A 170 -1.15 -18.79 -7.75
CA ILE A 170 -0.74 -17.38 -7.79
C ILE A 170 -1.41 -16.58 -6.66
N VAL A 171 -2.72 -16.76 -6.45
CA VAL A 171 -3.46 -16.09 -5.37
C VAL A 171 -2.91 -16.53 -4.00
N ALA A 172 -2.67 -17.81 -3.80
CA ALA A 172 -2.11 -18.33 -2.56
C ALA A 172 -0.71 -17.76 -2.28
N LEU A 173 0.17 -17.77 -3.28
CA LEU A 173 1.53 -17.24 -3.17
C LEU A 173 1.52 -15.73 -2.91
N ALA A 174 0.71 -14.98 -3.66
CA ALA A 174 0.58 -13.53 -3.48
C ALA A 174 0.01 -13.17 -2.10
N THR A 175 -0.96 -13.94 -1.60
CA THR A 175 -1.50 -13.79 -0.25
C THR A 175 -0.43 -14.07 0.81
N LEU A 176 0.37 -15.12 0.63
CA LEU A 176 1.45 -15.46 1.54
C LEU A 176 2.53 -14.39 1.57
N LEU A 177 2.94 -13.88 0.40
CA LEU A 177 3.89 -12.77 0.29
C LEU A 177 3.35 -11.48 0.91
N ALA A 178 2.08 -11.14 0.67
CA ALA A 178 1.45 -9.98 1.29
C ALA A 178 1.37 -10.11 2.82
N ALA A 179 1.02 -11.29 3.34
CA ALA A 179 1.01 -11.55 4.78
C ALA A 179 2.41 -11.40 5.38
N LEU A 180 3.44 -11.96 4.72
CA LEU A 180 4.83 -11.86 5.18
C LEU A 180 5.33 -10.42 5.17
N ALA A 181 5.15 -9.69 4.08
CA ALA A 181 5.55 -8.29 3.96
C ALA A 181 4.84 -7.42 5.00
N THR A 182 3.53 -7.60 5.17
CA THR A 182 2.75 -6.85 6.15
C THR A 182 3.19 -7.16 7.58
N PHE A 183 3.50 -8.43 7.89
CA PHE A 183 4.00 -8.83 9.20
C PHE A 183 5.35 -8.18 9.50
N LEU A 184 6.28 -8.19 8.55
CA LEU A 184 7.61 -7.57 8.69
C LEU A 184 7.50 -6.06 8.91
N LEU A 185 6.69 -5.36 8.10
CA LEU A 185 6.46 -3.92 8.24
C LEU A 185 5.81 -3.57 9.57
N ALA A 186 4.77 -4.31 9.97
CA ALA A 186 4.07 -4.08 11.24
C ALA A 186 4.98 -4.31 12.46
N ARG A 187 5.90 -5.29 12.39
CA ARG A 187 6.87 -5.52 13.47
C ARG A 187 7.99 -4.48 13.47
N GLY A 188 8.49 -4.09 12.31
CA GLY A 188 9.61 -3.16 12.16
C GLY A 188 9.28 -1.74 12.61
N LEU A 189 8.14 -1.19 12.15
CA LEU A 189 7.77 0.20 12.43
C LEU A 189 7.14 0.39 13.81
N LEU A 190 6.37 -0.59 14.29
CA LEU A 190 5.57 -0.39 15.50
C LEU A 190 6.32 -0.70 16.79
N ALA A 191 7.36 -1.54 16.73
CA ALA A 191 8.16 -1.85 17.91
C ALA A 191 8.88 -0.61 18.47
N PRO A 192 9.57 0.22 17.67
CA PRO A 192 10.15 1.49 18.15
C PRO A 192 9.11 2.46 18.71
N VAL A 193 7.96 2.60 18.04
CA VAL A 193 6.86 3.46 18.49
C VAL A 193 6.35 3.03 19.86
N LYS A 194 6.17 1.72 20.08
CA LYS A 194 5.73 1.21 21.39
C LYS A 194 6.74 1.51 22.49
N ARG A 195 8.05 1.39 22.23
CA ARG A 195 9.09 1.75 23.21
C ARG A 195 9.04 3.23 23.57
N LEU A 196 8.78 4.11 22.60
CA LEU A 196 8.61 5.54 22.86
C LEU A 196 7.39 5.81 23.74
N VAL A 197 6.24 5.19 23.44
CA VAL A 197 5.02 5.32 24.27
C VAL A 197 5.28 4.87 25.71
N ASP A 198 5.89 3.68 25.87
CA ASP A 198 6.24 3.15 27.19
C ASP A 198 7.24 4.08 27.91
N GLY A 199 8.21 4.63 27.18
CA GLY A 199 9.17 5.60 27.69
C GLY A 199 8.52 6.91 28.15
N THR A 200 7.58 7.45 27.37
CA THR A 200 6.82 8.66 27.72
C THR A 200 5.97 8.44 28.96
N HIS A 201 5.35 7.26 29.12
CA HIS A 201 4.61 6.95 30.35
C HIS A 201 5.51 6.91 31.59
N LYS A 202 6.72 6.35 31.49
CA LYS A 202 7.71 6.39 32.59
C LYS A 202 8.19 7.80 32.89
N LEU A 203 8.47 8.59 31.85
CA LEU A 203 8.87 9.98 31.98
C LEU A 203 7.78 10.82 32.67
N ALA A 204 6.51 10.62 32.29
CA ALA A 204 5.36 11.27 32.92
C ALA A 204 5.13 10.82 34.38
N ALA A 205 5.55 9.60 34.73
CA ALA A 205 5.55 9.11 36.11
C ALA A 205 6.71 9.64 36.96
N GLY A 206 7.60 10.48 36.39
CA GLY A 206 8.72 11.11 37.09
C GLY A 206 10.05 10.35 36.99
N ASP A 207 10.11 9.24 36.23
CA ASP A 207 11.36 8.56 35.96
C ASP A 207 12.10 9.21 34.77
N PHE A 208 12.90 10.23 35.09
CA PHE A 208 13.72 10.95 34.11
C PHE A 208 15.01 10.21 33.71
N THR A 209 15.31 9.06 34.32
CA THR A 209 16.48 8.24 33.96
C THR A 209 16.20 7.32 32.77
N THR A 210 14.92 7.13 32.43
CA THR A 210 14.51 6.31 31.29
C THR A 210 15.11 6.83 29.98
N ARG A 211 15.61 5.91 29.15
CA ARG A 211 16.14 6.16 27.82
C ARG A 211 15.56 5.18 26.81
N VAL A 212 15.41 5.63 25.56
CA VAL A 212 14.97 4.81 24.44
C VAL A 212 16.13 4.64 23.47
N THR A 213 16.51 3.40 23.16
CA THR A 213 17.58 3.10 22.20
C THR A 213 17.13 3.44 20.78
N PRO A 214 17.83 4.32 20.05
CA PRO A 214 17.56 4.56 18.63
C PRO A 214 17.90 3.28 17.84
N THR A 215 16.93 2.72 17.13
CA THR A 215 17.12 1.51 16.30
C THR A 215 17.10 1.77 14.80
N SER A 216 16.94 3.03 14.39
CA SER A 216 16.88 3.44 12.99
C SER A 216 17.56 4.82 12.85
N GLU A 217 17.95 5.16 11.62
CA GLU A 217 18.47 6.49 11.25
C GLU A 217 17.39 7.40 10.63
N ASP A 218 16.15 6.92 10.59
CA ASP A 218 14.98 7.62 10.07
C ASP A 218 14.35 8.59 11.10
N GLU A 219 13.15 9.09 10.79
CA GLU A 219 12.37 9.99 11.65
C GLU A 219 12.07 9.38 13.02
N LEU A 220 11.90 8.06 13.13
CA LEU A 220 11.69 7.38 14.41
C LEU A 220 12.99 7.33 15.22
N GLY A 221 14.12 7.16 14.55
CA GLY A 221 15.46 7.30 15.12
C GLY A 221 15.68 8.68 15.73
N LYS A 222 15.39 9.73 14.95
CA LYS A 222 15.48 11.12 15.39
C LYS A 222 14.56 11.41 16.58
N LEU A 223 13.31 10.93 16.53
CA LEU A 223 12.36 11.09 17.64
C LEU A 223 12.84 10.41 18.93
N ALA A 224 13.54 9.27 18.83
CA ALA A 224 14.15 8.62 19.99
C ALA A 224 15.31 9.44 20.59
N GLN A 225 16.09 10.12 19.74
CA GLN A 225 17.14 11.04 20.20
C GLN A 225 16.52 12.26 20.90
N ASP A 226 15.48 12.86 20.30
CA ASP A 226 14.75 14.00 20.89
C ASP A 226 14.12 13.64 22.24
N PHE A 227 13.54 12.43 22.35
CA PHE A 227 13.04 11.91 23.63
C PHE A 227 14.15 11.82 24.69
N ASN A 228 15.31 11.27 24.34
CA ASN A 228 16.44 11.14 25.28
C ASN A 228 16.99 12.51 25.70
N GLN A 229 17.00 13.48 24.79
CA GLN A 229 17.41 14.85 25.09
C GLN A 229 16.43 15.51 26.06
N LEU A 230 15.13 15.37 25.83
CA LEU A 230 14.08 15.84 26.75
C LEU A 230 14.25 15.21 28.14
N ALA A 231 14.45 13.88 28.20
CA ALA A 231 14.64 13.16 29.46
C ALA A 231 15.88 13.67 30.22
N SER A 232 16.99 13.90 29.52
CA SER A 232 18.23 14.47 30.08
C SER A 232 18.01 15.89 30.63
N THR A 233 17.29 16.74 29.91
CA THR A 233 16.96 18.10 30.37
C THR A 233 16.10 18.08 31.63
N LEU A 234 15.06 17.23 31.67
CA LEU A 234 14.20 17.08 32.84
C LEU A 234 14.96 16.52 34.06
N GLU A 235 15.82 15.53 33.84
CA GLU A 235 16.67 14.96 34.88
C GLU A 235 17.59 16.03 35.50
N LYS A 236 18.25 16.85 34.65
CA LYS A 236 19.09 17.95 35.09
C LYS A 236 18.30 19.02 35.85
N ASN A 237 17.13 19.42 35.36
CA ASN A 237 16.26 20.38 36.06
C ASN A 237 15.83 19.86 37.44
N GLN A 238 15.48 18.58 37.53
CA GLN A 238 15.12 17.97 38.81
C GLN A 238 16.32 17.90 39.77
N GLN A 239 17.53 17.64 39.26
CA GLN A 239 18.74 17.65 40.06
C GLN A 239 19.05 19.07 40.57
N MET A 240 19.05 20.08 39.69
CA MET A 240 19.27 21.47 40.07
C MET A 240 18.27 21.95 41.12
N ARG A 241 16.99 21.59 40.97
CA ARG A 241 15.96 21.91 41.97
C ARG A 241 16.23 21.25 43.32
N ARG A 242 16.73 20.01 43.36
CA ARG A 242 17.09 19.33 44.62
C ARG A 242 18.28 19.98 45.30
N ASP A 243 19.33 20.25 44.53
CA ASP A 243 20.56 20.88 45.02
C ASP A 243 20.25 22.27 45.57
N PHE A 244 19.47 23.07 44.82
CA PHE A 244 19.02 24.39 45.27
C PHE A 244 18.22 24.34 46.59
N MET A 245 17.30 23.38 46.76
CA MET A 245 16.57 23.23 48.03
C MET A 245 17.48 22.82 49.20
N ALA A 246 18.52 22.03 48.94
CA ALA A 246 19.51 21.66 49.93
C ALA A 246 20.35 22.89 50.35
N ASP A 247 20.80 23.67 49.37
CA ASP A 247 21.58 24.88 49.59
C ASP A 247 20.79 25.92 50.41
N ILE A 248 19.54 26.20 50.05
CA ILE A 248 18.65 27.07 50.84
C ILE A 248 18.53 26.58 52.29
N SER A 249 18.34 25.27 52.48
CA SER A 249 18.19 24.68 53.81
C SER A 249 19.47 24.85 54.65
N HIS A 250 20.64 24.76 54.02
CA HIS A 250 21.92 24.98 54.67
C HIS A 250 22.13 26.45 55.04
N GLU A 251 21.88 27.37 54.11
CA GLU A 251 22.05 28.82 54.32
C GLU A 251 21.07 29.37 55.36
N LEU A 252 19.86 28.81 55.49
CA LEU A 252 18.91 29.18 56.54
C LEU A 252 19.25 28.59 57.91
N ARG A 253 19.86 27.41 57.97
CA ARG A 253 20.14 26.71 59.25
C ARG A 253 21.21 27.44 60.07
N THR A 254 22.25 27.95 59.43
CA THR A 254 23.37 28.64 60.10
C THR A 254 22.92 29.87 60.90
N PRO A 255 22.25 30.88 60.30
CA PRO A 255 21.79 32.06 61.03
C PRO A 255 20.78 31.71 62.12
N LEU A 256 19.87 30.75 61.85
CA LEU A 256 18.89 30.29 62.82
C LEU A 256 19.55 29.61 64.04
N ALA A 257 20.62 28.83 63.82
CA ALA A 257 21.36 28.19 64.90
C ALA A 257 22.10 29.22 65.77
N VAL A 258 22.67 30.27 65.16
CA VAL A 258 23.28 31.40 65.88
C VAL A 258 22.24 32.12 66.72
N LEU A 259 21.10 32.49 66.12
CA LEU A 259 19.98 33.14 66.79
C LEU A 259 19.49 32.33 68.00
N ARG A 260 19.34 31.01 67.83
CA ARG A 260 18.94 30.11 68.92
C ARG A 260 20.00 30.05 70.03
N GLY A 261 21.27 29.88 69.68
CA GLY A 261 22.35 29.82 70.68
C GLY A 261 22.50 31.12 71.47
N GLU A 262 22.28 32.26 70.82
CA GLU A 262 22.27 33.57 71.48
C GLU A 262 21.11 33.72 72.47
N LEU A 263 19.92 33.27 72.09
CA LEU A 263 18.75 33.28 72.97
C LEU A 263 18.91 32.31 74.16
N GLU A 264 19.44 31.10 73.93
CA GLU A 264 19.76 30.13 74.99
C GLU A 264 20.79 30.71 75.98
N ALA A 265 21.86 31.33 75.48
CA ALA A 265 22.88 31.94 76.34
C ALA A 265 22.32 33.11 77.20
N ILE A 266 21.36 33.87 76.68
CA ILE A 266 20.64 34.90 77.45
C ILE A 266 19.75 34.24 78.51
N GLN A 267 19.03 33.19 78.15
CA GLN A 267 18.13 32.47 79.07
C GLN A 267 18.87 31.81 80.23
N ASP A 268 20.03 31.22 79.97
CA ASP A 268 20.88 30.57 80.98
C ASP A 268 21.66 31.57 81.85
N GLY A 269 21.53 32.88 81.57
CA GLY A 269 22.20 33.95 82.30
C GLY A 269 23.71 34.07 82.00
N VAL A 270 24.22 33.29 81.05
CA VAL A 270 25.61 33.34 80.58
C VAL A 270 25.88 34.66 79.83
N ARG A 271 24.90 35.13 79.04
CA ARG A 271 24.92 36.42 78.35
C ARG A 271 23.88 37.36 78.95
N LYS A 272 24.25 38.62 79.19
CA LYS A 272 23.31 39.62 79.72
C LYS A 272 22.49 40.21 78.58
N PHE A 273 21.22 40.51 78.84
CA PHE A 273 20.38 41.25 77.90
C PHE A 273 20.79 42.74 77.88
N THR A 274 21.74 43.07 77.02
CA THR A 274 22.24 44.43 76.79
C THR A 274 21.89 44.93 75.38
N PRO A 275 21.98 46.26 75.12
CA PRO A 275 21.75 46.82 73.79
C PRO A 275 22.61 46.17 72.70
N GLU A 276 23.84 45.75 73.01
CA GLU A 276 24.76 45.10 72.08
C GLU A 276 24.27 43.71 71.67
N THR A 277 23.75 42.91 72.61
CA THR A 277 23.11 41.61 72.32
C THR A 277 21.86 41.76 71.46
N VAL A 278 21.04 42.79 71.72
CA VAL A 278 19.84 43.08 70.92
C VAL A 278 20.25 43.44 69.48
N ALA A 279 21.27 44.27 69.32
CA ALA A 279 21.81 44.62 68.00
C ALA A 279 22.35 43.39 67.25
N SER A 280 23.02 42.46 67.94
CA SER A 280 23.51 41.21 67.35
C SER A 280 22.37 40.30 66.88
N LEU A 281 21.32 40.11 67.69
CA LEU A 281 20.13 39.35 67.30
C LEU A 281 19.40 40.00 66.12
N GLN A 282 19.27 41.33 66.14
CA GLN A 282 18.65 42.09 65.07
C GLN A 282 19.44 41.99 63.75
N ALA A 283 20.78 41.97 63.82
CA ALA A 283 21.62 41.74 62.64
C ALA A 283 21.37 40.36 62.02
N GLU A 284 21.24 39.30 62.83
CA GLU A 284 20.94 37.95 62.36
C GLU A 284 19.55 37.83 61.70
N VAL A 285 18.54 38.47 62.31
CA VAL A 285 17.20 38.61 61.70
C VAL A 285 17.26 39.38 60.37
N GLY A 286 18.09 40.43 60.31
CA GLY A 286 18.33 41.18 59.08
C GLY A 286 18.94 40.32 57.97
N THR A 287 19.92 39.48 58.29
CA THR A 287 20.53 38.51 57.35
C THR A 287 19.49 37.52 56.84
N LEU A 288 18.68 36.93 57.72
CA LEU A 288 17.59 36.02 57.33
C LEU A 288 16.56 36.71 56.41
N THR A 289 16.21 37.96 56.72
CA THR A 289 15.25 38.74 55.92
C THR A 289 15.79 38.97 54.52
N LYS A 290 17.06 39.37 54.40
CA LYS A 290 17.72 39.54 53.10
C LYS A 290 17.76 38.25 52.30
N LEU A 291 18.08 37.11 52.93
CA LEU A 291 18.11 35.81 52.24
C LEU A 291 16.73 35.41 51.71
N VAL A 292 15.67 35.66 52.48
CA VAL A 292 14.28 35.39 52.07
C VAL A 292 13.87 36.31 50.92
N ASP A 293 14.24 37.59 50.96
CA ASP A 293 13.97 38.55 49.89
C ASP A 293 14.70 38.16 48.59
N ASP A 294 15.98 37.78 48.69
CA ASP A 294 16.78 37.30 47.55
C ASP A 294 16.16 36.03 46.94
N LEU A 295 15.71 35.08 47.77
CA LEU A 295 15.01 33.87 47.32
C LEU A 295 13.68 34.20 46.64
N HIS A 296 12.92 35.15 47.18
CA HIS A 296 11.66 35.60 46.62
C HIS A 296 11.87 36.26 45.24
N GLN A 297 12.88 37.12 45.10
CA GLN A 297 13.24 37.72 43.81
C GLN A 297 13.63 36.67 42.77
N LEU A 298 14.41 35.65 43.17
CA LEU A 298 14.80 34.57 42.27
C LEU A 298 13.58 33.75 41.82
N SER A 299 12.67 33.41 42.73
CA SER A 299 11.42 32.73 42.39
C SER A 299 10.54 33.55 41.42
N MET A 300 10.46 34.86 41.61
CA MET A 300 9.74 35.77 40.70
C MET A 300 10.39 35.84 39.31
N SER A 301 11.72 35.70 39.24
CA SER A 301 12.44 35.60 37.98
C SER A 301 12.11 34.31 37.22
N ASP A 302 12.10 33.17 37.91
CA ASP A 302 11.81 31.86 37.31
C ASP A 302 10.37 31.74 36.78
N GLU A 303 9.40 32.40 37.43
CA GLU A 303 8.01 32.48 36.95
C GLU A 303 7.82 33.49 35.79
N GLY A 304 8.87 34.21 35.38
CA GLY A 304 8.79 35.23 34.34
C GLY A 304 8.00 36.48 34.76
N ALA A 305 7.82 36.69 36.07
CA ALA A 305 7.03 37.79 36.63
C ALA A 305 7.80 39.11 36.74
N LEU A 306 9.12 39.11 36.45
CA LEU A 306 9.94 40.32 36.40
C LEU A 306 9.72 41.06 35.06
N ALA A 307 8.91 42.11 35.08
CA ALA A 307 8.72 43.00 33.94
C ALA A 307 9.92 43.96 33.80
N TYR A 308 10.65 43.87 32.69
CA TYR A 308 11.73 44.80 32.39
C TYR A 308 11.19 46.18 31.97
N GLN A 309 11.58 47.23 32.70
CA GLN A 309 11.44 48.61 32.24
C GLN A 309 12.76 49.08 31.66
N LYS A 310 12.82 49.25 30.33
CA LYS A 310 14.00 49.80 29.65
C LYS A 310 14.00 51.32 29.82
N ALA A 311 15.12 51.87 30.28
CA ALA A 311 15.37 53.31 30.27
C ALA A 311 16.56 53.62 29.34
N PRO A 312 16.56 54.79 28.66
CA PRO A 312 17.74 55.25 27.93
C PRO A 312 18.89 55.46 28.91
N VAL A 313 20.08 55.05 28.50
CA VAL A 313 21.32 55.27 29.24
C VAL A 313 22.04 56.42 28.54
N ASP A 314 22.31 57.50 29.28
CA ASP A 314 23.07 58.68 28.80
C ASP A 314 24.54 58.36 28.54
#